data_AF-A0A377PG32-F1
#
_entry.id   AF-A0A377PG32-F1
#
_cell.length_a   1.000
_cell.length_b   1.000
_cell.length_c   1.000
_cell.angle_alpha   90.00
_cell.angle_beta   90.00
_cell.angle_gamma   90.00
#
_symmetry.space_group_name_H-M   'P 1'
#
loop_
_entity.id
_entity.type
_entity.pdbx_description
1 polymer ?
#
loop_
_entity_poly.entity_id
_entity_poly.type
_entity_poly.pdbx_seq_one_letter_code
_entity_poly.pdbx_strand_id
1 'polypeptide(L)' 'MLRNPIHKRLEKLESWQHLTFIASLCERMYPNYQAFCLQTGFGDPMVLPPNSGSDLGNIDGKRR' A
#
# COMPACT_ATOMS: atom_id res chain seq x y z
N MET A 1 4.44 33.38 -1.74
CA MET A 1 4.89 32.04 -2.18
C MET A 1 3.81 31.44 -3.07
N LEU A 2 4.13 31.04 -4.30
CA LEU A 2 3.14 30.42 -5.20
C LEU A 2 2.75 29.05 -4.64
N ARG A 3 1.50 28.92 -4.19
CA ARG A 3 0.97 27.64 -3.71
C ARG A 3 0.80 26.68 -4.88
N ASN A 4 1.34 25.47 -4.76
CA ASN A 4 1.22 24.43 -5.78
C ASN A 4 -0.28 24.24 -6.14
N PRO A 5 -0.64 24.31 -7.43
CA PRO A 5 -2.04 24.29 -7.88
C PRO A 5 -2.82 23.06 -7.43
N ILE A 6 -2.15 21.94 -7.14
CA ILE A 6 -2.79 20.73 -6.61
C ILE A 6 -3.40 20.99 -5.23
N HIS A 7 -2.71 21.72 -4.36
CA HIS A 7 -3.21 22.02 -3.01
C HIS A 7 -4.47 22.89 -3.08
N LYS A 8 -4.51 23.86 -4.01
CA LYS A 8 -5.71 24.67 -4.25
C LYS A 8 -6.91 23.87 -4.77
N ARG A 9 -6.66 22.74 -5.45
CA ARG A 9 -7.73 21.86 -5.94
C ARG A 9 -8.23 20.94 -4.83
N LEU A 10 -7.33 20.42 -4.01
CA LEU A 10 -7.67 19.59 -2.85
C LEU A 10 -8.55 20.35 -1.85
N GLU A 11 -8.25 21.62 -1.57
CA GLU A 11 -9.08 22.46 -0.68
C GLU A 11 -10.53 22.63 -1.12
N LYS A 12 -10.83 22.41 -2.41
CA LYS A 12 -12.18 22.56 -2.96
C LYS A 12 -12.99 21.26 -2.94
N LEU A 13 -12.41 20.15 -2.47
CA LEU A 13 -13.10 18.88 -2.41
C LEU A 13 -14.05 18.85 -1.21
N GLU A 14 -15.21 18.23 -1.40
CA GLU A 14 -16.11 17.91 -0.29
C GLU A 14 -15.51 16.78 0.58
N SER A 15 -15.98 16.61 1.82
CA SER A 15 -15.46 15.57 2.73
C SER A 15 -15.49 14.17 2.13
N TRP A 16 -16.54 13.81 1.39
CA TRP A 16 -16.63 12.50 0.74
C TRP A 16 -15.63 12.36 -0.43
N GLN A 17 -15.38 13.44 -1.16
CA GLN A 17 -14.41 13.44 -2.26
C GLN A 17 -12.98 13.31 -1.74
N HIS A 18 -12.69 13.90 -0.57
CA HIS A 18 -11.43 13.67 0.13
C HIS A 18 -11.24 12.20 0.49
N LEU A 19 -12.28 11.54 1.01
CA LEU A 19 -12.24 10.12 1.33
C LEU A 19 -11.97 9.28 0.08
N THR A 20 -12.69 9.52 -1.01
CA THR A 20 -12.45 8.82 -2.29
C THR A 20 -11.04 9.07 -2.83
N PHE A 21 -10.57 10.32 -2.77
CA PHE A 21 -9.22 10.68 -3.20
C PHE A 21 -8.15 9.94 -2.38
N ILE A 22 -8.25 9.95 -1.05
CA ILE A 22 -7.30 9.27 -0.16
C ILE A 22 -7.37 7.76 -0.37
N ALA A 23 -8.56 7.17 -0.48
CA ALA A 23 -8.73 5.75 -0.77
C ALA A 23 -8.01 5.35 -2.06
N SER A 24 -8.18 6.13 -3.15
CA SER A 24 -7.50 5.87 -4.42
C SER A 24 -5.97 5.97 -4.34
N LEU A 25 -5.44 6.86 -3.49
CA LEU A 25 -4.00 6.95 -3.23
C LEU A 25 -3.49 5.73 -2.45
N CYS A 26 -4.24 5.28 -1.44
CA CYS A 26 -3.92 4.09 -0.68
C CYS A 26 -3.91 2.84 -1.56
N GLU A 27 -4.92 2.66 -2.41
CA GLU A 27 -4.99 1.55 -3.38
C GLU A 27 -3.78 1.56 -4.32
N ARG A 28 -3.40 2.73 -4.84
CA ARG A 28 -2.24 2.86 -5.71
C ARG A 28 -0.92 2.53 -5.00
N MET A 29 -0.83 2.80 -3.70
CA MET A 29 0.36 2.52 -2.89
C MET A 29 0.41 1.13 -2.31
N TYR A 30 -0.72 0.42 -2.32
CA TYR A 30 -0.82 -0.91 -1.77
C TYR A 30 0.23 -1.92 -2.30
N PRO A 31 0.53 -1.97 -3.62
CA PRO A 31 1.54 -2.89 -4.14
C PRO A 31 2.94 -2.67 -3.56
N ASN A 32 3.30 -1.42 -3.24
CA ASN A 32 4.59 -1.10 -2.64
C ASN A 32 4.69 -1.65 -1.21
N TYR A 33 3.61 -1.52 -0.45
CA TYR A 33 3.53 -2.09 0.90
C TYR A 33 3.63 -3.62 0.85
N GLN A 34 2.91 -4.27 -0.08
CA GLN A 34 2.98 -5.72 -0.27
C GLN A 34 4.41 -6.18 -0.64
N ALA A 35 5.07 -5.52 -1.59
CA ALA A 35 6.44 -5.85 -1.96
C ALA A 35 7.42 -5.67 -0.79
N PHE A 36 7.26 -4.61 -0.01
CA PHE A 36 8.06 -4.37 1.19
C PHE A 36 7.88 -5.49 2.24
N CYS A 37 6.64 -5.89 2.53
CA CYS A 37 6.36 -6.99 3.46
C CYS A 37 6.99 -8.31 3.00
N LEU A 38 6.87 -8.63 1.71
CA LEU A 38 7.47 -9.83 1.12
C LEU A 38 9.00 -9.83 1.20
N GLN A 39 9.64 -8.69 0.94
CA GLN A 39 11.11 -8.59 0.93
C GLN A 39 11.72 -8.56 2.34
N THR A 40 11.04 -7.94 3.30
CA THR A 40 11.59 -7.70 4.65
C THR A 40 11.12 -8.70 5.69
N GLY A 41 10.03 -9.43 5.40
CA GLY A 41 9.34 -10.27 6.39
C GLY A 41 8.66 -9.45 7.50
N PHE A 42 8.52 -8.13 7.32
CA PHE A 42 7.89 -7.23 8.28
C PHE A 42 6.43 -6.96 7.92
N GLY A 43 5.54 -7.00 8.92
CA GLY A 43 4.10 -6.85 8.73
C GLY A 43 3.41 -8.16 8.35
N ASP A 44 2.08 -8.13 8.30
CA ASP A 44 1.28 -9.31 7.96
C ASP A 44 0.88 -9.28 6.47
N PRO A 45 1.50 -10.11 5.60
CA PRO A 45 1.11 -10.19 4.20
C PRO A 45 -0.31 -10.75 4.03
N MET A 46 -0.90 -11.36 5.06
CA MET A 46 -2.19 -12.06 5.00
C MET A 46 -3.42 -11.15 5.16
N VAL A 47 -3.24 -9.84 5.39
CA VAL A 47 -4.35 -8.86 5.29
C VAL A 47 -4.85 -8.70 3.85
N LEU A 48 -4.14 -9.23 2.84
CA LEU A 48 -4.70 -9.55 1.53
C LEU A 48 -4.36 -10.99 1.16
N PRO A 49 -5.35 -11.87 0.95
CA PRO A 49 -5.09 -13.29 0.78
C PRO A 49 -4.31 -13.54 -0.52
N PRO A 50 -3.19 -14.27 -0.44
CA PRO A 50 -2.43 -14.72 -1.60
C PRO A 50 -3.09 -16.00 -2.14
N ASN A 51 -4.20 -15.90 -2.86
CA ASN A 51 -4.73 -17.09 -3.53
C ASN A 51 -4.34 -17.10 -5.00
N SER A 52 -3.14 -17.61 -5.26
CA SER A 52 -2.81 -18.63 -6.28
C SER A 52 -1.39 -18.43 -6.82
N GLY A 53 -0.48 -19.32 -6.41
CA GLY A 53 0.89 -19.34 -6.91
C GLY A 53 1.81 -20.09 -5.98
N SER A 54 1.57 -21.39 -5.84
CA SER A 54 2.51 -22.38 -5.32
C SER A 54 3.91 -22.24 -5.93
N ASP A 55 4.92 -22.57 -5.11
CA ASP A 55 6.35 -22.77 -5.41
C ASP A 55 7.27 -21.55 -5.56
N LEU A 56 7.85 -21.14 -4.42
CA LEU A 56 9.31 -21.19 -4.27
C LEU A 56 9.62 -21.81 -2.90
N GLY A 57 10.06 -23.06 -2.96
CA GLY A 57 10.32 -23.89 -1.80
C GLY A 57 11.51 -23.42 -0.95
N ASN A 58 11.51 -23.96 0.26
CA ASN A 58 12.70 -24.32 1.03
C ASN A 58 13.76 -23.23 1.25
N ILE A 59 13.64 -22.50 2.36
CA ILE A 59 14.78 -22.29 3.25
C ILE A 59 14.37 -22.58 4.69
N ASP A 60 14.44 -23.87 5.03
CA ASP A 60 14.59 -24.32 6.41
C ASP A 60 15.75 -23.59 7.11
N GLY A 61 15.54 -23.21 8.37
CA GLY A 61 16.64 -23.10 9.33
C GLY A 61 17.07 -21.69 9.76
N LYS A 62 16.66 -21.35 10.98
CA LYS A 62 17.45 -20.63 12.00
C LYS A 62 17.34 -19.09 12.05
N ARG A 63 16.60 -18.64 13.08
CA ARG A 63 16.86 -17.47 13.93
C ARG A 63 15.80 -17.52 15.05
N ARG A 64 16.06 -18.00 16.28
CA ARG A 64 16.86 -17.36 17.34
C ARG A 64 16.94 -15.84 17.21
#